data_AF-A0A416SZD1-F1
#
_entry.id   AF-A0A416SZD1-F1
#
_cell.length_a   1.000
_cell.length_b   1.000
_cell.length_c   1.000
_cell.angle_alpha   90.00
_cell.angle_beta   90.00
_cell.angle_gamma   90.00
#
_symmetry.space_group_name_H-M   'P 1'
#
loop_
_entity.id
_entity.type
_entity.pdbx_description
1 polymer ?
#
loop_
_entity_poly.entity_id
_entity_poly.type
_entity_poly.pdbx_seq_one_letter_code
_entity_poly.pdbx_strand_id
1 'polypeptide(L)'
;MEENKEKTDDPSNHHGGINTMDKVTECLDALIEEMRESRAYQNYLWMEEELEKDPDLKSRVDDYRIRNYRLQQSENVDLYDAVDSLERDSYALRKSEKANAYLEAELEVCKMVQKVQDRISEEIRIGVPEI
;
A
#
# COMPACT_ATOMS: atom_id res chain seq x y z
N MET A 1 -61.69 -27.82 29.06
CA MET A 1 -60.47 -27.01 29.07
C MET A 1 -59.84 -27.22 27.69
N GLU A 2 -60.17 -26.43 26.67
CA GLU A 2 -59.68 -25.04 26.45
C GLU A 2 -58.15 -25.03 26.52
N GLU A 3 -57.36 -24.57 25.55
CA GLU A 3 -57.52 -23.59 24.47
C GLU A 3 -56.38 -23.89 23.47
N ASN A 4 -56.66 -23.94 22.16
CA ASN A 4 -56.60 -22.84 21.20
C ASN A 4 -55.20 -22.63 20.59
N LYS A 5 -55.24 -22.52 19.26
CA LYS A 5 -54.10 -22.42 18.35
C LYS A 5 -53.46 -21.06 18.52
N GLU A 6 -52.14 -21.01 18.53
CA GLU A 6 -51.43 -19.80 18.12
C GLU A 6 -50.55 -20.15 16.91
N LYS A 7 -51.10 -19.84 15.73
CA LYS A 7 -50.32 -19.52 14.55
C LYS A 7 -49.71 -18.15 14.81
N THR A 8 -48.40 -18.04 14.67
CA THR A 8 -47.77 -16.78 14.30
C THR A 8 -47.03 -17.00 12.98
N ASP A 9 -47.81 -16.87 11.91
CA ASP A 9 -47.30 -16.51 10.59
C ASP A 9 -46.95 -15.01 10.65
N ASP A 10 -45.67 -14.64 10.64
CA ASP A 10 -45.23 -13.49 9.85
C ASP A 10 -43.77 -13.68 9.35
N PRO A 11 -43.59 -13.91 8.04
CA PRO A 11 -42.30 -13.96 7.38
C PRO A 11 -41.87 -12.54 6.99
N SER A 12 -41.36 -11.76 7.94
CA SER A 12 -40.81 -10.45 7.59
C SER A 12 -39.70 -9.98 8.55
N ASN A 13 -38.46 -10.32 8.20
CA ASN A 13 -37.45 -9.26 8.20
C ASN A 13 -36.49 -9.48 7.04
N HIS A 14 -36.96 -9.02 5.89
CA HIS A 14 -36.16 -8.73 4.71
C HIS A 14 -35.18 -7.59 5.06
N HIS A 15 -34.11 -7.90 5.79
CA HIS A 15 -32.96 -7.00 5.86
C HIS A 15 -32.12 -7.22 4.60
N GLY A 16 -32.69 -6.79 3.47
CA GLY A 16 -31.96 -6.43 2.27
C GLY A 16 -31.14 -5.17 2.53
N GLY A 17 -30.20 -5.24 3.47
CA GLY A 17 -29.08 -4.35 3.52
C GLY A 17 -28.10 -4.84 2.46
N ILE A 18 -28.19 -4.31 1.24
CA ILE A 18 -27.03 -4.34 0.35
C ILE A 18 -25.96 -3.53 1.09
N ASN A 19 -25.05 -4.22 1.78
CA ASN A 19 -23.86 -3.62 2.36
C ASN A 19 -23.06 -3.02 1.21
N THR A 20 -23.25 -1.73 0.97
CA THR A 20 -22.44 -0.97 0.00
C THR A 20 -20.95 -1.00 0.37
N MET A 21 -20.63 -1.15 1.68
CA MET A 21 -19.28 -1.41 2.16
C MET A 21 -18.70 -2.75 1.69
N ASP A 22 -19.52 -3.80 1.59
CA ASP A 22 -19.03 -5.12 1.17
C ASP A 22 -18.59 -5.08 -0.30
N LYS A 23 -19.35 -4.39 -1.17
CA LYS A 23 -18.96 -4.23 -2.59
C LYS A 23 -17.71 -3.39 -2.79
N VAL A 24 -17.54 -2.32 -2.02
CA VAL A 24 -16.30 -1.51 -2.08
C VAL A 24 -15.10 -2.34 -1.62
N THR A 25 -15.29 -3.16 -0.59
CA THR A 25 -14.25 -4.07 -0.07
C THR A 25 -13.90 -5.14 -1.09
N GLU A 26 -14.89 -5.80 -1.69
CA GLU A 26 -14.69 -6.80 -2.75
C GLU A 26 -13.95 -6.21 -3.97
N CYS A 27 -14.30 -4.99 -4.39
CA CYS A 27 -13.59 -4.32 -5.48
C CYS A 27 -12.15 -3.94 -5.10
N LEU A 28 -11.91 -3.55 -3.85
CA LEU A 28 -10.57 -3.26 -3.36
C LEU A 28 -9.72 -4.54 -3.30
N ASP A 29 -10.29 -5.64 -2.81
CA ASP A 29 -9.60 -6.93 -2.76
C ASP A 29 -9.22 -7.41 -4.17
N ALA A 30 -10.14 -7.29 -5.14
CA ALA A 30 -9.85 -7.58 -6.55
C ALA A 30 -8.72 -6.70 -7.09
N LEU A 31 -8.72 -5.40 -6.78
CA LEU A 31 -7.65 -4.49 -7.18
C LEU A 31 -6.30 -4.86 -6.54
N ILE A 32 -6.29 -5.23 -5.26
CA ILE A 32 -5.08 -5.67 -4.55
C ILE A 32 -4.52 -6.93 -5.21
N GLU A 33 -5.35 -7.91 -5.54
CA GLU A 33 -4.90 -9.13 -6.21
C GLU A 33 -4.29 -8.82 -7.60
N GLU A 34 -4.94 -7.99 -8.41
CA GLU A 34 -4.39 -7.53 -9.70
C GLU A 34 -3.05 -6.79 -9.52
N MET A 35 -2.92 -5.94 -8.49
CA MET A 35 -1.66 -5.27 -8.17
C MET A 35 -0.58 -6.26 -7.76
N ARG A 36 -0.92 -7.33 -7.01
CA ARG A 36 0.01 -8.39 -6.61
C ARG A 36 0.44 -9.25 -7.81
N GLU A 37 -0.45 -9.53 -8.74
CA GLU A 37 -0.12 -10.26 -9.97
C GLU A 37 0.63 -9.40 -11.00
N SER A 38 0.63 -8.08 -10.83
CA SER A 38 1.33 -7.16 -11.73
C SER A 38 2.83 -7.48 -11.86
N ARG A 39 3.36 -7.26 -13.07
CA ARG A 39 4.79 -7.44 -13.35
C ARG A 39 5.68 -6.62 -12.42
N ALA A 40 5.27 -5.41 -12.07
CA ALA A 40 6.01 -4.54 -11.17
C ALA A 40 6.18 -5.19 -9.78
N TYR A 41 5.08 -5.71 -9.21
CA TYR A 41 5.11 -6.35 -7.90
C TYR A 41 5.86 -7.68 -7.92
N GLN A 42 5.64 -8.51 -8.95
CA GLN A 42 6.37 -9.77 -9.10
C GLN A 42 7.87 -9.56 -9.27
N ASN A 43 8.28 -8.53 -10.03
CA ASN A 43 9.68 -8.17 -10.18
C ASN A 43 10.30 -7.69 -8.86
N TYR A 44 9.56 -6.88 -8.09
CA TYR A 44 9.98 -6.48 -6.74
C TYR A 44 10.21 -7.69 -5.83
N LEU A 45 9.28 -8.66 -5.78
CA LEU A 45 9.44 -9.87 -4.97
C LEU A 45 10.67 -10.69 -5.39
N TRP A 46 10.89 -10.83 -6.70
CA TRP A 46 12.07 -11.53 -7.20
C TRP A 46 13.38 -10.83 -6.83
N MET A 47 13.41 -9.49 -6.91
CA MET A 47 14.53 -8.68 -6.46
C MET A 47 14.76 -8.80 -4.95
N GLU A 48 13.69 -8.87 -4.15
CA GLU A 48 13.76 -9.05 -2.70
C GLU A 48 14.39 -10.40 -2.34
N GLU A 49 13.94 -11.49 -2.98
CA GLU A 49 14.52 -12.83 -2.81
C GLU A 49 16.00 -12.88 -3.22
N GLU A 50 16.36 -12.19 -4.30
CA GLU A 50 17.76 -12.12 -4.75
C GLU A 50 18.62 -11.28 -3.80
N LEU A 51 18.05 -10.24 -3.19
CA LEU A 51 18.71 -9.39 -2.20
C LEU A 51 18.91 -10.14 -0.86
N GLU A 52 17.97 -11.00 -0.47
CA GLU A 52 18.08 -11.83 0.74
C GLU A 52 19.27 -12.79 0.74
N LYS A 53 19.78 -13.16 -0.45
CA LYS A 53 20.98 -13.99 -0.60
C LYS A 53 22.27 -13.26 -0.20
N ASP A 54 22.23 -11.94 -0.03
CA ASP A 54 23.34 -11.11 0.44
C ASP A 54 22.89 -10.27 1.67
N PRO A 55 23.04 -10.83 2.89
CA PRO A 55 22.57 -10.19 4.12
C PRO A 55 23.23 -8.84 4.41
N ASP A 56 24.50 -8.67 4.05
CA ASP A 56 25.25 -7.43 4.26
C ASP A 56 24.70 -6.33 3.34
N LEU A 57 24.40 -6.67 2.08
CA LEU A 57 23.76 -5.73 1.16
C LEU A 57 22.33 -5.40 1.57
N LYS A 58 21.55 -6.41 1.99
CA LYS A 58 20.18 -6.24 2.49
C LYS A 58 20.12 -5.29 3.68
N SER A 59 21.00 -5.48 4.68
CA SER A 59 21.06 -4.60 5.84
C SER A 59 21.27 -3.13 5.44
N ARG A 60 22.18 -2.87 4.50
CA ARG A 60 22.46 -1.51 4.03
C ARG A 60 21.27 -0.90 3.28
N VAL A 61 20.56 -1.70 2.49
CA VAL A 61 19.33 -1.28 1.79
C VAL A 61 18.21 -0.99 2.79
N ASP A 62 17.99 -1.86 3.77
CA ASP A 62 16.95 -1.68 4.79
C ASP A 62 17.23 -0.44 5.65
N ASP A 63 18.49 -0.19 6.03
CA ASP A 63 18.88 1.04 6.72
C ASP A 63 18.59 2.30 5.90
N TYR A 64 18.76 2.23 4.58
CA TYR A 64 18.41 3.32 3.67
C TYR A 64 16.89 3.50 3.58
N ARG A 65 16.12 2.42 3.43
CA ARG A 65 14.65 2.45 3.35
C ARG A 65 14.00 3.04 4.60
N ILE A 66 14.46 2.62 5.79
CA ILE A 66 13.96 3.14 7.07
C ILE A 66 14.21 4.66 7.17
N ARG A 67 15.39 5.11 6.76
CA ARG A 67 15.74 6.54 6.78
C ARG A 67 14.92 7.33 5.77
N ASN A 68 14.71 6.80 4.56
CA ASN A 68 13.87 7.41 3.54
C ASN A 68 12.41 7.53 4.01
N TYR A 69 11.84 6.46 4.57
CA TYR A 69 10.47 6.47 5.09
C TYR A 69 10.29 7.49 6.23
N ARG A 70 11.23 7.55 7.18
CA ARG A 70 11.18 8.52 8.28
C ARG A 70 11.25 9.96 7.80
N LEU A 71 12.05 10.23 6.76
CA LEU A 71 12.14 11.54 6.13
C LEU A 71 10.82 11.94 5.45
N GLN A 72 10.16 11.00 4.77
CA GLN A 72 8.86 11.26 4.13
C GLN A 72 7.73 11.51 5.14
N GLN A 73 7.79 10.91 6.33
CA GLN A 73 6.78 11.07 7.38
C GLN A 73 6.99 12.34 8.23
N SER A 74 8.16 12.97 8.17
CA SER A 74 8.46 14.14 8.99
C SER A 74 7.93 15.43 8.37
N GLU A 75 6.99 16.08 9.02
CA GLU A 75 6.43 17.38 8.59
C GLU A 75 7.40 18.57 8.78
N ASN A 76 8.51 18.39 9.51
CA ASN A 76 9.47 19.47 9.85
C ASN A 76 10.92 18.96 10.01
N VAL A 77 11.51 18.41 8.94
CA VAL A 77 12.97 18.16 8.89
C VAL A 77 13.63 19.23 8.02
N ASP A 78 14.83 19.66 8.40
CA ASP A 78 15.69 20.46 7.53
C ASP A 78 16.04 19.60 6.30
N LEU A 79 15.27 19.80 5.23
CA LEU A 79 15.24 18.96 4.05
C LEU A 79 16.60 18.88 3.36
N TYR A 80 17.49 19.88 3.52
CA TYR A 80 18.76 19.90 2.78
C TYR A 80 19.80 18.92 3.34
N ASP A 81 20.08 18.94 4.65
CA ASP A 81 21.08 18.04 5.25
C ASP A 81 20.63 16.57 5.28
N ALA A 82 19.33 16.35 5.46
CA ALA A 82 18.76 15.00 5.46
C ALA A 82 18.72 14.38 4.06
N VAL A 83 18.42 15.18 3.02
CA VAL A 83 18.49 14.73 1.62
C VAL A 83 19.94 14.49 1.20
N ASP A 84 20.90 15.36 1.56
CA ASP A 84 22.32 15.19 1.22
C ASP A 84 22.98 13.95 1.84
N SER A 85 22.57 13.58 3.06
CA SER A 85 23.04 12.35 3.72
C SER A 85 22.40 11.11 3.08
N LEU A 86 21.11 11.18 2.75
CA LEU A 86 20.38 10.14 2.02
C LEU A 86 20.95 9.94 0.59
N GLU A 87 21.34 11.01 -0.10
CA GLU A 87 21.96 10.98 -1.43
C GLU A 87 23.36 10.35 -1.40
N ARG A 88 24.16 10.62 -0.36
CA ARG A 88 25.46 9.97 -0.17
C ARG A 88 25.34 8.47 0.07
N ASP A 89 24.39 8.06 0.89
CA ASP A 89 24.10 6.64 1.14
C ASP A 89 23.52 5.96 -0.11
N SER A 90 22.66 6.66 -0.84
CA SER A 90 22.14 6.25 -2.14
C SER A 90 23.29 6.05 -3.12
N TYR A 91 24.28 6.94 -3.17
CA TYR A 91 25.44 6.82 -4.07
C TYR A 91 26.29 5.56 -3.79
N ALA A 92 26.48 5.22 -2.51
CA ALA A 92 27.22 4.02 -2.12
C ALA A 92 26.44 2.71 -2.41
N LEU A 93 25.11 2.75 -2.30
CA LEU A 93 24.23 1.64 -2.71
C LEU A 93 24.13 1.53 -4.23
N ARG A 94 24.12 2.67 -4.93
CA ARG A 94 24.05 2.76 -6.40
C ARG A 94 25.26 2.22 -7.15
N LYS A 95 26.34 1.88 -6.44
CA LYS A 95 27.46 1.13 -7.01
C LYS A 95 27.19 -0.37 -7.10
N SER A 96 26.22 -0.89 -6.36
CA SER A 96 25.77 -2.27 -6.46
C SER A 96 24.64 -2.36 -7.47
N GLU A 97 24.85 -3.09 -8.55
CA GLU A 97 23.83 -3.37 -9.56
C GLU A 97 22.60 -4.05 -8.93
N LYS A 98 22.81 -4.95 -7.96
CA LYS A 98 21.73 -5.63 -7.24
C LYS A 98 20.89 -4.69 -6.38
N ALA A 99 21.54 -3.78 -5.64
CA ALA A 99 20.81 -2.81 -4.83
C ALA A 99 20.05 -1.81 -5.70
N ASN A 100 20.61 -1.40 -6.84
CA ASN A 100 19.90 -0.56 -7.80
C ASN A 100 18.66 -1.24 -8.37
N ALA A 101 18.81 -2.47 -8.85
CA ALA A 101 17.71 -3.20 -9.45
C ALA A 101 16.56 -3.40 -8.44
N TYR A 102 16.89 -3.68 -7.18
CA TYR A 102 15.91 -3.75 -6.09
C TYR A 102 15.22 -2.40 -5.83
N LEU A 103 15.99 -1.32 -5.66
CA LEU A 103 15.43 0.00 -5.37
C LEU A 103 14.59 0.56 -6.55
N GLU A 104 14.96 0.23 -7.79
CA GLU A 104 14.17 0.57 -8.98
C GLU A 104 12.85 -0.21 -9.01
N ALA A 105 12.88 -1.52 -8.71
CA ALA A 105 11.67 -2.33 -8.62
C ALA A 105 10.75 -1.85 -7.49
N GLU A 106 11.30 -1.49 -6.33
CA GLU A 106 10.55 -0.88 -5.24
C GLU A 106 9.89 0.44 -5.67
N LEU A 107 10.62 1.32 -6.33
CA LEU A 107 10.09 2.59 -6.83
C LEU A 107 8.95 2.39 -7.84
N GLU A 108 9.03 1.37 -8.69
CA GLU A 108 7.96 1.04 -9.64
C GLU A 108 6.67 0.63 -8.91
N VAL A 109 6.78 -0.19 -7.87
CA VAL A 109 5.64 -0.54 -7.01
C VAL A 109 5.07 0.68 -6.29
N CYS A 110 5.92 1.55 -5.73
CA CYS A 110 5.48 2.78 -5.07
C CYS A 110 4.68 3.68 -6.03
N LYS A 111 5.18 3.88 -7.27
CA LYS A 111 4.48 4.66 -8.30
C LYS A 111 3.14 4.05 -8.68
N MET A 112 3.05 2.72 -8.75
CA MET A 112 1.79 2.02 -9.00
C MET A 112 0.77 2.28 -7.90
N VAL A 113 1.18 2.19 -6.62
CA VAL A 113 0.32 2.50 -5.47
C VAL A 113 -0.12 3.96 -5.48
N GLN A 114 0.81 4.89 -5.69
CA GLN A 114 0.51 6.33 -5.77
C GLN A 114 -0.51 6.63 -6.87
N LYS A 115 -0.34 6.07 -8.07
CA LYS A 115 -1.29 6.26 -9.18
C LYS A 115 -2.70 5.79 -8.84
N VAL A 116 -2.83 4.67 -8.11
CA VAL A 116 -4.13 4.17 -7.63
C VAL A 116 -4.72 5.11 -6.59
N GLN A 117 -3.92 5.55 -5.61
CA GLN A 117 -4.34 6.49 -4.58
C GLN A 117 -4.78 7.83 -5.17
N ASP A 118 -3.97 8.42 -6.04
CA ASP A 118 -4.27 9.67 -6.75
C ASP A 118 -5.59 9.56 -7.51
N ARG A 119 -5.79 8.46 -8.24
CA ARG A 119 -7.02 8.23 -8.98
C ARG A 119 -8.25 8.14 -8.08
N ILE A 120 -8.12 7.53 -6.91
CA ILE A 120 -9.19 7.46 -5.91
C ILE A 120 -9.44 8.85 -5.31
N SER A 121 -8.38 9.57 -4.92
CA SER A 121 -8.47 10.89 -4.29
C SER A 121 -8.98 12.00 -5.23
N GLU A 122 -8.67 11.95 -6.52
CA GLU A 122 -9.19 12.89 -7.52
C GLU A 122 -10.70 12.73 -7.74
N GLU A 123 -11.19 11.49 -7.76
CA GLU A 123 -12.58 11.16 -8.06
C GLU A 123 -13.48 11.24 -6.80
N ILE A 124 -12.92 10.95 -5.62
CA ILE A 124 -13.59 11.09 -4.33
C ILE A 124 -13.36 12.50 -3.78
N ARG A 125 -14.26 13.43 -4.12
CA ARG A 125 -14.25 14.78 -3.55
C ARG A 125 -14.52 14.76 -2.04
N ILE A 126 -13.48 14.98 -1.25
CA ILE A 126 -13.62 15.36 0.16
C ILE A 126 -13.62 16.89 0.20
N GLY A 127 -14.77 17.49 0.47
CA GLY A 127 -14.86 18.94 0.63
C GLY A 127 -14.10 19.38 1.88
N VAL A 128 -12.94 19.99 1.70
CA VAL A 128 -12.24 20.70 2.78
C VAL A 128 -12.88 22.08 2.88
N PRO A 129 -13.51 22.46 4.01
CA PRO A 129 -13.98 23.82 4.20
C PRO A 129 -12.78 24.76 4.16
N GLU A 130 -12.85 25.81 3.35
CA GLU A 130 -11.88 26.92 3.41
C GLU A 130 -11.91 27.50 4.85
N ILE A 131 -10.75 27.57 5.50
CA ILE A 131 -10.56 28.18 6.83
C ILE A 131 -10.38 29.68 6.68
#